data_AF-A0A838TYK7-F1
#
_entry.id   AF-A0A838TYK7-F1
#
_cell.length_a   1.000
_cell.length_b   1.000
_cell.length_c   1.000
_cell.angle_alpha   90.00
_cell.angle_beta   90.00
_cell.angle_gamma   90.00
#
_symmetry.space_group_name_H-M   'P 1'
#
loop_
_entity.id
_entity.type
_entity.pdbx_description
1 polymer ?
#
loop_
_entity_poly.entity_id
_entity_poly.type
_entity_poly.pdbx_seq_one_letter_code
_entity_poly.pdbx_strand_id
1 'polypeptide(L)'
;MSHNGIDIDQYILLIIYPSIVFFIIGYITKKKNIKKSITYTIQSIVCFVFSIIYYLFIPHGGAQGLSLILGLFGVLLLILVRKEKIKPVEEEEEEEKNEQRKRKKK
;
A
#
# COMPACT_ATOMS: atom_id res chain seq x y z
N MET A 1 17.89 29.07 -12.60
CA MET A 1 19.04 28.18 -12.35
C MET A 1 18.63 27.22 -11.24
N SER A 2 17.95 26.15 -11.60
CA SER A 2 17.45 25.10 -10.69
C SER A 2 18.57 24.09 -10.46
N HIS A 3 19.42 24.40 -9.49
CA HIS A 3 20.53 23.55 -9.10
C HIS A 3 20.21 23.00 -7.70
N ASN A 4 19.86 21.71 -7.65
CA ASN A 4 19.46 20.91 -6.50
C ASN A 4 17.99 21.01 -6.08
N GLY A 5 17.28 19.90 -6.26
CA GLY A 5 16.02 19.62 -5.59
C GLY A 5 14.98 19.16 -6.58
N ILE A 6 14.53 17.93 -6.44
CA ILE A 6 13.18 17.57 -6.92
C ILE A 6 12.22 18.62 -6.36
N ASP A 7 11.45 19.28 -7.23
CA ASP A 7 10.40 20.19 -6.79
C ASP A 7 9.46 19.41 -5.86
N ILE A 8 9.13 19.99 -4.71
CA ILE A 8 8.29 19.34 -3.68
C ILE A 8 7.00 18.81 -4.29
N ASP A 9 6.47 19.50 -5.30
CA ASP A 9 5.30 19.10 -6.08
C ASP A 9 5.47 17.73 -6.76
N GLN A 10 6.63 17.46 -7.34
CA GLN A 10 6.94 16.17 -7.98
C GLN A 10 7.03 15.06 -6.93
N TYR A 11 7.61 15.32 -5.76
CA TYR A 11 7.67 14.35 -4.67
C TYR A 11 6.28 14.05 -4.09
N ILE A 12 5.44 15.08 -3.95
CA ILE A 12 4.03 14.95 -3.53
C ILE A 12 3.25 14.11 -4.56
N LEU A 13 3.42 14.39 -5.86
CA LEU A 13 2.80 13.62 -6.93
C LEU A 13 3.21 12.14 -6.84
N LEU A 14 4.50 11.85 -6.65
CA LEU A 14 5.03 10.48 -6.50
C LEU A 14 4.45 9.73 -5.30
N ILE A 15 4.05 10.41 -4.23
CA ILE A 15 3.39 9.76 -3.10
C ILE A 15 1.89 9.55 -3.37
N ILE A 16 1.25 10.52 -4.01
CA ILE A 16 -0.20 10.50 -4.26
C ILE A 16 -0.58 9.44 -5.29
N TYR A 17 0.21 9.24 -6.36
CA TYR A 17 -0.07 8.25 -7.39
C TYR A 17 -0.34 6.83 -6.83
N PRO A 18 0.60 6.20 -6.11
CA PRO A 18 0.38 4.87 -5.55
C PRO A 18 -0.76 4.88 -4.53
N SER A 19 -0.91 5.94 -3.73
CA SER A 19 -2.00 6.07 -2.75
C SER A 19 -3.38 6.01 -3.40
N ILE A 20 -3.58 6.74 -4.50
CA ILE A 20 -4.83 6.69 -5.27
C ILE A 20 -5.07 5.30 -5.85
N VAL A 21 -4.01 4.67 -6.41
CA VAL A 21 -4.13 3.32 -6.98
C VAL A 21 -4.52 2.29 -5.90
N PHE A 22 -3.91 2.34 -4.71
CA PHE A 22 -4.28 1.52 -3.57
C PHE A 22 -5.74 1.69 -3.18
N PHE A 23 -6.21 2.94 -3.14
CA PHE A 23 -7.59 3.27 -2.80
C PHE A 23 -8.58 2.74 -3.85
N ILE A 24 -8.29 2.93 -5.13
CA ILE A 24 -9.13 2.42 -6.23
C ILE A 24 -9.22 0.89 -6.19
N ILE A 25 -8.10 0.20 -5.99
CA ILE A 25 -8.08 -1.27 -5.88
C ILE A 25 -8.91 -1.73 -4.68
N GLY A 26 -8.73 -1.09 -3.52
CA GLY A 26 -9.53 -1.38 -2.32
C GLY A 26 -11.03 -1.13 -2.53
N TYR A 27 -11.38 -0.04 -3.20
CA TYR A 27 -12.76 0.29 -3.51
C TYR A 27 -13.40 -0.72 -4.48
N ILE A 28 -12.70 -1.08 -5.56
CA ILE A 28 -13.18 -2.05 -6.56
C ILE A 28 -13.35 -3.43 -5.95
N THR A 29 -12.37 -3.90 -5.17
CA THR A 29 -12.43 -5.21 -4.53
C THR A 29 -13.54 -5.29 -3.49
N LYS A 30 -13.77 -4.22 -2.73
CA LYS A 30 -14.92 -4.10 -1.83
C LYS A 30 -16.26 -4.15 -2.59
N LYS A 31 -16.36 -3.43 -3.72
CA LYS A 31 -17.57 -3.44 -4.57
C LYS A 31 -17.87 -4.83 -5.16
N LYS A 32 -16.83 -5.61 -5.44
CA LYS A 32 -16.95 -6.96 -6.03
C LYS A 32 -16.98 -8.10 -5.01
N ASN A 33 -17.02 -7.83 -3.70
CA ASN A 33 -16.93 -8.85 -2.63
C ASN A 33 -15.76 -9.83 -2.83
N ILE A 34 -14.62 -9.31 -3.29
CA ILE A 34 -13.43 -10.13 -3.53
C ILE A 34 -12.76 -10.45 -2.18
N LYS A 35 -12.27 -11.68 -2.01
CA LYS A 35 -11.53 -12.11 -0.82
C LYS A 35 -10.37 -11.16 -0.54
N LYS A 36 -10.21 -10.72 0.71
CA LYS A 36 -9.13 -9.80 1.13
C LYS A 36 -7.72 -10.30 0.73
N SER A 37 -7.49 -11.61 0.80
CA SER A 37 -6.23 -12.23 0.34
C SER A 37 -5.90 -11.95 -1.12
N ILE A 38 -6.92 -11.89 -2.00
CA ILE A 38 -6.73 -11.52 -3.41
C ILE A 38 -6.45 -10.02 -3.52
N THR A 39 -7.16 -9.19 -2.76
CA THR A 39 -6.92 -7.74 -2.70
C THR A 39 -5.49 -7.41 -2.30
N TYR A 40 -4.98 -8.00 -1.22
CA TYR A 40 -3.62 -7.80 -0.76
C TYR A 40 -2.57 -8.33 -1.75
N THR A 41 -2.87 -9.41 -2.46
CA THR A 41 -2.00 -9.91 -3.53
C THR A 41 -1.88 -8.89 -4.67
N ILE A 42 -3.01 -8.34 -5.14
CA ILE A 42 -3.02 -7.32 -6.20
C ILE A 42 -2.28 -6.06 -5.74
N GLN A 43 -2.57 -5.62 -4.52
CA GLN A 43 -1.92 -4.46 -3.89
C GLN A 43 -0.40 -4.65 -3.76
N SER A 44 0.07 -5.85 -3.42
CA SER A 44 1.49 -6.18 -3.35
C SER A 44 2.16 -6.07 -4.73
N ILE A 45 1.56 -6.66 -5.77
CA ILE A 45 2.07 -6.60 -7.16
C ILE A 45 2.21 -5.14 -7.59
N VAL A 46 1.19 -4.33 -7.34
CA VAL A 46 1.20 -2.90 -7.66
C VAL A 46 2.34 -2.19 -6.93
N CYS A 47 2.56 -2.51 -5.66
CA CYS A 47 3.65 -1.92 -4.88
C CYS A 47 5.04 -2.25 -5.45
N PHE A 48 5.25 -3.49 -5.89
CA PHE A 48 6.49 -3.88 -6.57
C PHE A 48 6.66 -3.18 -7.92
N VAL A 49 5.59 -3.06 -8.71
CA VAL A 49 5.62 -2.34 -9.99
C VAL A 49 6.01 -0.88 -9.78
N PHE A 50 5.36 -0.17 -8.85
CA PHE A 50 5.73 1.21 -8.53
C PHE A 50 7.14 1.34 -7.96
N SER A 51 7.58 0.40 -7.11
CA SER A 51 8.94 0.36 -6.58
C SER A 51 9.98 0.28 -7.72
N ILE A 52 9.79 -0.63 -8.68
CA ILE A 52 10.69 -0.78 -9.84
C ILE A 52 10.65 0.47 -10.72
N ILE A 53 9.46 1.01 -11.02
CA ILE A 53 9.33 2.22 -11.83
C ILE A 53 10.05 3.38 -11.17
N TYR A 54 9.88 3.60 -9.87
CA TYR A 54 10.51 4.71 -9.16
C TYR A 54 12.02 4.55 -9.05
N TYR A 55 12.51 3.32 -8.95
CA TYR A 55 13.94 3.05 -8.95
C TYR A 55 14.59 3.31 -10.32
N LEU A 56 13.92 2.96 -11.43
CA LEU A 56 14.48 3.08 -12.78
C LEU A 56 14.29 4.45 -13.42
N PHE A 57 13.12 5.09 -13.24
CA PHE A 57 12.75 6.31 -13.96
C PHE A 57 13.10 7.61 -13.24
N ILE A 58 13.50 7.55 -11.97
CA ILE A 58 13.79 8.76 -11.17
C ILE A 58 15.29 8.80 -10.85
N PRO A 59 16.09 9.43 -11.73
CA PRO A 59 17.51 9.58 -11.50
C PRO A 59 17.79 10.54 -10.32
N HIS A 60 18.99 10.43 -9.75
CA HIS A 60 19.51 11.30 -8.67
C HIS A 60 18.90 11.11 -7.26
N GLY A 61 18.38 9.91 -6.95
CA GLY A 61 18.10 9.50 -5.57
C GLY A 61 16.85 10.12 -4.93
N GLY A 62 16.21 11.09 -5.58
CA GLY A 62 15.12 11.84 -4.96
C GLY A 62 13.80 11.08 -4.80
N ALA A 63 13.66 9.85 -5.29
CA ALA A 63 12.56 8.94 -4.95
C ALA A 63 13.03 7.56 -4.49
N GLN A 64 14.32 7.41 -4.20
CA GLN A 64 14.91 6.12 -3.84
C GLN A 64 14.35 5.61 -2.51
N GLY A 65 14.16 6.51 -1.54
CA GLY A 65 13.49 6.19 -0.27
C GLY A 65 12.05 5.68 -0.47
N LEU A 66 11.27 6.35 -1.34
CA LEU A 66 9.92 5.89 -1.69
C LEU A 66 9.96 4.50 -2.34
N SER A 67 10.85 4.28 -3.31
CA SER A 67 10.98 2.99 -3.98
C SER A 67 11.23 1.84 -2.99
N LEU A 68 12.07 2.08 -1.98
CA LEU A 68 12.44 1.11 -0.95
C LEU A 68 11.27 0.85 0.01
N ILE A 69 10.57 1.91 0.45
CA ILE A 69 9.36 1.80 1.28
C ILE A 69 8.28 1.01 0.54
N LEU A 70 8.04 1.29 -0.75
CA LEU A 70 7.08 0.54 -1.55
C LEU A 70 7.50 -0.93 -1.71
N GLY A 71 8.79 -1.22 -1.88
CA GLY A 71 9.28 -2.60 -1.94
C GLY A 71 9.00 -3.34 -0.63
N LEU A 72 9.34 -2.74 0.51
CA LEU A 72 9.07 -3.31 1.84
C LEU A 72 7.57 -3.49 2.09
N PHE A 73 6.75 -2.51 1.70
CA PHE A 73 5.30 -2.60 1.83
C PHE A 73 4.72 -3.73 0.97
N GLY A 74 5.25 -3.93 -0.24
CA GLY A 74 4.90 -5.06 -1.09
C GLY A 74 5.20 -6.41 -0.44
N VAL A 75 6.37 -6.55 0.19
CA VAL A 75 6.75 -7.75 0.96
C VAL A 75 5.83 -7.95 2.17
N LEU A 76 5.52 -6.88 2.90
CA LEU A 76 4.63 -6.93 4.06
C LEU A 76 3.24 -7.46 3.68
N LEU A 77 2.68 -6.98 2.56
CA LEU A 77 1.41 -7.45 2.03
C LEU A 77 1.45 -8.94 1.65
N LEU A 78 2.55 -9.45 1.09
CA LEU A 78 2.70 -10.89 0.84
C LEU A 78 2.71 -11.71 2.13
N ILE A 79 3.31 -11.18 3.20
CA ILE A 79 3.30 -11.83 4.51
C ILE A 79 1.87 -11.87 5.06
N LEU A 80 1.11 -10.77 4.94
CA LEU A 80 -0.32 -10.74 5.32
C LEU A 80 -1.14 -11.75 4.52
N VAL A 81 -0.95 -11.85 3.20
CA VAL A 81 -1.63 -12.85 2.35
C VAL A 81 -1.38 -14.27 2.85
N ARG A 82 -0.14 -14.58 3.26
CA ARG A 82 0.19 -15.90 3.82
C ARG A 82 -0.45 -16.11 5.18
N LYS A 83 -0.47 -15.09 6.04
CA LYS A 83 -1.13 -15.16 7.35
C LYS A 83 -2.64 -15.34 7.23
N GLU A 84 -3.31 -14.60 6.34
CA GLU A 84 -4.75 -14.74 6.07
C GLU A 84 -5.14 -16.13 5.54
N LYS A 85 -4.24 -16.80 4.80
CA LYS A 85 -4.48 -18.19 4.39
C LYS A 85 -4.43 -19.17 5.56
N ILE A 86 -3.75 -18.81 6.66
CA ILE A 86 -3.54 -19.66 7.83
C ILE A 86 -4.54 -19.33 8.95
N LYS A 87 -4.97 -18.07 9.08
CA LYS A 87 -6.05 -17.62 9.97
C LYS A 87 -7.11 -16.87 9.16
N PRO A 88 -8.35 -17.38 9.08
CA PRO A 88 -9.41 -16.70 8.36
C PRO A 88 -9.72 -15.34 9.01
N VAL A 89 -9.97 -14.36 8.14
CA VAL A 89 -10.28 -12.93 8.36
C VAL A 89 -11.37 -12.63 9.40
N GLU A 90 -12.12 -13.65 9.83
CA GLU A 90 -13.15 -13.52 10.86
C GLU A 90 -12.58 -12.99 12.19
N GLU A 91 -11.35 -13.35 12.56
CA GLU A 91 -10.71 -12.86 13.78
C GLU A 91 -10.29 -11.38 13.69
N GLU A 92 -9.78 -10.89 12.56
CA GLU A 92 -9.32 -9.50 12.42
C GLU A 92 -10.48 -8.50 12.32
N GLU A 93 -11.59 -8.85 11.65
CA GLU A 93 -12.79 -7.99 11.64
C GLU A 93 -13.49 -7.95 12.99
N GLU A 94 -13.46 -9.05 13.76
CA GLU A 94 -13.95 -9.07 15.13
C GLU A 94 -13.05 -8.30 16.09
N GLU A 95 -11.72 -8.36 15.93
CA GLU A 95 -10.76 -7.56 16.71
C GLU A 95 -10.89 -6.06 16.41
N GLU A 96 -10.94 -5.64 15.14
CA GLU A 96 -11.17 -4.23 14.78
C GLU A 96 -12.54 -3.74 15.28
N LYS A 97 -13.61 -4.53 15.13
CA LYS A 97 -14.93 -4.19 15.70
C LYS A 97 -14.91 -4.12 17.22
N ASN A 98 -14.20 -5.01 17.89
CA ASN A 98 -14.08 -5.00 19.35
C ASN A 98 -13.22 -3.84 19.86
N GLU A 99 -12.15 -3.47 19.16
CA GLU A 99 -11.36 -2.27 19.47
C GLU A 99 -12.20 -1.00 19.30
N GLN A 100 -12.94 -0.88 18.19
CA GLN A 100 -13.84 0.26 17.96
C GLN A 100 -14.98 0.32 19.00
N ARG A 101 -15.53 -0.82 19.41
CA ARG A 101 -16.51 -0.88 20.51
C ARG A 101 -15.91 -0.48 21.85
N LYS A 102 -14.65 -0.83 22.13
CA LYS A 102 -13.94 -0.41 23.35
C LYS A 102 -13.66 1.10 23.36
N ARG A 103 -13.31 1.69 22.21
CA ARG A 103 -13.08 3.14 22.09
C ARG A 103 -14.36 3.98 22.21
N LYS A 104 -15.52 3.45 21.85
CA LYS A 104 -16.83 4.13 22.02
C LYS A 104 -17.43 4.02 23.43
N LYS A 105 -16.87 3.16 24.28
CA LYS A 105 -17.33 2.93 25.67
C LYS A 105 -16.49 3.66 26.73
N LYS A 106 -15.50 4.43 26.30
CA LYS A 106 -14.61 5.23 27.16
C LYS A 106 -14.92 6.70 26.94
#